data_AF-A0A1J5RWK1-F1
#
_entry.id   AF-A0A1J5RWK1-F1
#
_cell.length_a   1.000
_cell.length_b   1.000
_cell.length_c   1.000
_cell.angle_alpha   90.00
_cell.angle_beta   90.00
_cell.angle_gamma   90.00
#
_symmetry.space_group_name_H-M   'P 1'
#
loop_
_entity.id
_entity.type
_entity.pdbx_description
1 polymer ?
#
loop_
_entity_poly.entity_id
_entity_poly.type
_entity_poly.pdbx_seq_one_letter_code
_entity_poly.pdbx_strand_id
1 'polypeptide(L)'
;MTADRRARLLPTFQRYAAECRTRAQALAALTAAEGAWDLAAIVHEAHSLAGSGATMGAEALGTGARALEQRAQDCREAGLAPDDETRRQMAAQAQALLDQARGFAVERMLDAFMAKMFRSS
;
A
#
# COMPACT_ATOMS: atom_id res chain seq x y z
N MET A 1 -5.48 30.04 -10.62
CA MET A 1 -6.43 28.90 -10.62
C MET A 1 -5.82 27.59 -10.11
N THR A 2 -4.54 27.31 -10.37
CA THR A 2 -3.83 26.08 -9.93
C THR A 2 -3.52 26.04 -8.42
N ALA A 3 -3.16 27.15 -7.80
CA ALA A 3 -2.86 27.21 -6.35
C ALA A 3 -4.08 26.89 -5.46
N ASP A 4 -5.27 27.39 -5.83
CA ASP A 4 -6.53 27.11 -5.12
C ASP A 4 -6.92 25.63 -5.21
N ARG A 5 -6.76 25.01 -6.39
CA ARG A 5 -6.98 23.57 -6.59
C ARG A 5 -6.02 22.71 -5.78
N ARG A 6 -4.74 23.09 -5.73
CA ARG A 6 -3.72 22.40 -4.92
C ARG A 6 -4.10 22.42 -3.44
N ALA A 7 -4.45 23.60 -2.91
CA ALA A 7 -4.85 23.75 -1.52
C ALA A 7 -6.07 22.89 -1.15
N ARG A 8 -7.02 22.73 -2.07
CA ARG A 8 -8.20 21.88 -1.87
C ARG A 8 -7.90 20.37 -1.90
N LEU A 9 -6.91 19.94 -2.68
CA LEU A 9 -6.55 18.53 -2.84
C LEU A 9 -5.54 18.04 -1.79
N LEU A 10 -4.73 18.94 -1.23
CA LEU A 10 -3.69 18.62 -0.26
C LEU A 10 -4.21 17.78 0.93
N PRO A 11 -5.33 18.11 1.60
CA PRO A 11 -5.84 17.30 2.70
C PRO A 11 -6.19 15.85 2.29
N THR A 12 -6.66 15.65 1.05
CA THR A 12 -6.97 14.31 0.53
C THR A 12 -5.70 13.49 0.35
N PHE A 13 -4.63 14.07 -0.19
CA PHE A 13 -3.34 13.40 -0.32
C PHE A 13 -2.68 13.14 1.03
N GLN A 14 -2.80 14.06 2.00
CA GLN A 14 -2.32 13.85 3.37
C GLN A 14 -3.01 12.66 4.04
N ARG A 15 -4.34 12.59 3.95
CA ARG A 15 -5.13 11.48 4.48
C ARG A 15 -4.76 10.17 3.81
N TYR A 16 -4.66 10.15 2.48
CA TYR A 16 -4.25 8.97 1.72
C TYR A 16 -2.89 8.45 2.19
N ALA A 17 -1.88 9.32 2.28
CA ALA A 17 -0.55 8.91 2.72
C ALA A 17 -0.54 8.39 4.17
N ALA A 18 -1.36 8.98 5.06
CA ALA A 18 -1.52 8.49 6.43
C ALA A 18 -2.19 7.12 6.48
N GLU A 19 -3.21 6.89 5.67
CA GLU A 19 -3.90 5.60 5.56
C GLU A 19 -2.96 4.52 5.03
N CYS A 20 -2.21 4.80 3.94
CA CYS A 20 -1.21 3.87 3.41
C CYS A 20 -0.17 3.48 4.46
N ARG A 21 0.33 4.43 5.24
CA ARG A 21 1.28 4.14 6.33
C ARG A 21 0.66 3.26 7.39
N THR A 22 -0.56 3.57 7.84
CA THR A 22 -1.26 2.81 8.88
C THR A 22 -1.47 1.35 8.44
N ARG A 23 -1.94 1.14 7.21
CA ARG A 23 -2.18 -0.19 6.65
C ARG A 23 -0.88 -0.97 6.41
N ALA A 24 0.13 -0.32 5.86
CA ALA A 24 1.43 -0.96 5.65
C ALA A 24 2.13 -1.31 6.99
N GLN A 25 1.91 -0.52 8.06
CA GLN A 25 2.35 -0.86 9.41
C GLN A 25 1.62 -2.10 9.95
N ALA A 26 0.30 -2.16 9.80
CA ALA A 26 -0.49 -3.32 10.21
C ALA A 26 -0.05 -4.58 9.46
N LEU A 27 0.16 -4.47 8.15
CA LEU A 27 0.66 -5.56 7.31
C LEU A 27 2.05 -6.06 7.73
N ALA A 28 2.98 -5.15 8.04
CA ALA A 28 4.30 -5.50 8.54
C ALA A 28 4.21 -6.18 9.93
N ALA A 29 3.31 -5.73 10.80
CA ALA A 29 3.09 -6.36 12.09
C ALA A 29 2.51 -7.77 11.97
N LEU A 30 1.51 -7.97 11.10
CA LEU A 30 0.90 -9.28 10.84
C LEU A 30 1.93 -10.29 10.29
N THR A 31 2.84 -9.83 9.43
CA THR A 31 3.90 -10.67 8.85
C THR A 31 5.15 -10.79 9.72
N ALA A 32 5.27 -10.02 10.81
CA ALA A 32 6.31 -10.18 11.82
C ALA A 32 5.87 -11.05 13.01
N ALA A 33 4.57 -11.37 13.11
CA ALA A 33 4.03 -12.13 14.22
C ALA A 33 4.67 -13.52 14.34
N GLU A 34 5.04 -13.88 15.56
CA GLU A 34 5.45 -15.23 15.92
C GLU A 34 4.23 -16.16 15.89
N GLY A 35 4.38 -17.36 15.32
CA GLY A 35 3.30 -18.34 15.20
C GLY A 35 2.44 -18.19 13.94
N ALA A 36 1.19 -18.63 14.04
CA ALA A 36 0.27 -18.70 12.91
C ALA A 36 -0.16 -17.29 12.45
N TRP A 37 -0.04 -17.03 11.16
CA TRP A 37 -0.47 -15.76 10.57
C TRP A 37 -1.98 -15.74 10.33
N ASP A 38 -2.60 -14.60 10.63
CA ASP A 38 -3.95 -14.32 10.15
C ASP A 38 -3.90 -13.91 8.68
N LEU A 39 -3.96 -14.91 7.80
CA LEU A 39 -3.94 -14.70 6.35
C LEU A 39 -5.13 -13.86 5.87
N ALA A 40 -6.29 -13.92 6.53
CA ALA A 40 -7.46 -13.13 6.16
C ALA A 40 -7.22 -11.64 6.44
N ALA A 41 -6.60 -11.31 7.58
CA ALA A 41 -6.18 -9.96 7.90
C ALA A 41 -5.11 -9.44 6.91
N ILE A 42 -4.13 -10.29 6.55
CA ILE A 42 -3.09 -9.91 5.57
C ILE A 42 -3.71 -9.59 4.21
N VAL A 43 -4.62 -10.45 3.71
CA VAL A 43 -5.35 -10.21 2.45
C VAL A 43 -6.12 -8.90 2.53
N HIS A 44 -6.85 -8.66 3.62
CA HIS A 44 -7.65 -7.45 3.78
C HIS A 44 -6.80 -6.16 3.72
N GLU A 45 -5.69 -6.13 4.46
CA GLU A 45 -4.82 -4.95 4.49
C GLU A 45 -4.09 -4.74 3.16
N ALA A 46 -3.62 -5.82 2.53
CA ALA A 46 -2.97 -5.76 1.23
C ALA A 46 -3.95 -5.27 0.13
N HIS A 47 -5.18 -5.78 0.11
CA HIS A 47 -6.23 -5.33 -0.79
C HIS A 47 -6.53 -3.83 -0.63
N SER A 48 -6.70 -3.40 0.62
CA SER A 48 -7.00 -2.00 0.94
C SER A 48 -5.85 -1.07 0.53
N LEU A 49 -4.60 -1.51 0.71
CA LEU A 49 -3.41 -0.78 0.27
C LEU A 49 -3.29 -0.71 -1.26
N ALA A 50 -3.77 -1.72 -1.98
CA ALA A 50 -3.77 -1.77 -3.44
C ALA A 50 -4.77 -0.81 -4.10
N GLY A 51 -5.93 -0.61 -3.49
CA GLY A 51 -7.12 -0.02 -4.11
C GLY A 51 -7.03 1.43 -4.61
N SER A 52 -5.93 2.14 -4.34
CA SER A 52 -5.83 3.58 -4.59
C SER A 52 -4.48 4.05 -5.16
N GLY A 53 -3.56 3.11 -5.45
CA GLY A 53 -2.22 3.41 -5.94
C GLY A 53 -2.20 4.18 -7.27
N ALA A 54 -2.94 3.73 -8.29
CA ALA A 54 -2.90 4.31 -9.63
C ALA A 54 -3.47 5.74 -9.70
N THR A 55 -4.53 6.02 -8.93
CA THR A 55 -5.17 7.35 -8.90
C THR A 55 -4.31 8.37 -8.17
N MET A 56 -3.61 7.95 -7.11
CA MET A 56 -2.85 8.84 -6.22
C MET A 56 -1.37 8.95 -6.58
N GLY A 57 -0.92 8.35 -7.69
CA GLY A 57 0.49 8.37 -8.12
C GLY A 57 1.40 7.41 -7.33
N ALA A 58 0.81 6.39 -6.71
CA ALA A 58 1.45 5.35 -5.91
C ALA A 58 1.31 3.95 -6.56
N GLU A 59 1.53 3.87 -7.88
CA GLU A 59 1.38 2.65 -8.67
C GLU A 59 2.27 1.50 -8.19
N ALA A 60 3.53 1.80 -7.83
CA ALA A 60 4.46 0.80 -7.31
C ALA A 60 3.98 0.17 -5.98
N LEU A 61 3.46 1.01 -5.07
CA LEU A 61 2.88 0.55 -3.81
C LEU A 61 1.67 -0.36 -4.08
N GLY A 62 0.78 0.06 -4.99
CA GLY A 62 -0.42 -0.71 -5.33
C GLY A 62 -0.11 -2.07 -5.96
N THR A 63 0.88 -2.13 -6.87
CA THR A 63 1.32 -3.38 -7.48
C THR A 63 1.96 -4.32 -6.47
N GLY A 64 2.83 -3.80 -5.59
CA GLY A 64 3.42 -4.59 -4.52
C GLY A 64 2.38 -5.11 -3.52
N ALA A 65 1.37 -4.30 -3.19
CA ALA A 65 0.29 -4.72 -2.32
C ALA A 65 -0.54 -5.86 -2.93
N ARG A 66 -0.90 -5.78 -4.23
CA ARG A 66 -1.59 -6.87 -4.97
C ARG A 66 -0.80 -8.17 -4.99
N ALA A 67 0.51 -8.10 -5.19
CA ALA A 67 1.33 -9.30 -5.21
C ALA A 67 1.35 -9.99 -3.83
N LEU A 68 1.28 -9.23 -2.75
CA LEU A 68 1.22 -9.78 -1.40
C LEU A 68 -0.18 -10.35 -1.09
N GLU A 69 -1.22 -9.63 -1.49
CA GLU A 69 -2.62 -10.06 -1.41
C GLU A 69 -2.78 -11.44 -2.06
N GLN A 70 -2.31 -11.61 -3.30
CA GLN A 70 -2.43 -12.86 -4.02
C GLN A 70 -1.75 -14.01 -3.29
N ARG A 71 -0.49 -13.85 -2.83
CA ARG A 71 0.22 -14.92 -2.10
C ARG A 71 -0.47 -15.32 -0.81
N ALA A 72 -0.97 -14.33 -0.05
CA ALA A 72 -1.72 -14.59 1.18
C ALA A 72 -3.04 -15.32 0.88
N GLN A 73 -3.71 -14.93 -0.21
CA GLN A 73 -4.95 -15.56 -0.67
C GLN A 73 -4.70 -17.00 -1.13
N ASP A 74 -3.63 -17.27 -1.87
CA ASP A 74 -3.28 -18.63 -2.33
C ASP A 74 -3.06 -19.57 -1.12
N CYS A 75 -2.34 -19.12 -0.10
CA CYS A 75 -2.13 -19.89 1.13
C CYS A 75 -3.46 -20.15 1.86
N ARG A 76 -4.32 -19.12 1.94
CA ARG A 76 -5.62 -19.21 2.61
C ARG A 76 -6.57 -20.16 1.90
N GLU A 77 -6.65 -20.10 0.57
CA GLU A 77 -7.51 -20.97 -0.24
C GLU A 77 -7.04 -22.43 -0.23
N ALA A 78 -5.72 -22.65 -0.18
CA ALA A 78 -5.14 -23.98 -0.02
C ALA A 78 -5.37 -24.55 1.41
N GLY A 79 -5.75 -23.72 2.39
CA GLY A 79 -5.82 -24.11 3.79
C GLY A 79 -4.44 -24.45 4.38
N LEU A 80 -3.37 -23.93 3.78
CA LEU A 80 -1.99 -24.23 4.15
C LEU A 80 -1.37 -23.02 4.86
N ALA A 81 -0.59 -23.30 5.90
CA ALA A 81 0.31 -22.30 6.43
C ALA A 81 1.45 -22.06 5.42
N PRO A 82 1.85 -20.80 5.17
CA PRO A 82 3.00 -20.51 4.34
C PRO A 82 4.26 -21.13 4.96
N ASP A 83 5.11 -21.73 4.13
CA ASP A 83 6.40 -22.24 4.57
C ASP A 83 7.37 -21.10 4.95
N ASP A 84 8.51 -21.44 5.54
CA ASP A 84 9.46 -20.44 6.05
C ASP A 84 9.97 -19.49 4.97
N GLU A 85 10.16 -19.97 3.75
CA GLU A 85 10.61 -19.14 2.64
C GLU A 85 9.52 -18.17 2.20
N THR A 86 8.29 -18.67 2.05
CA THR A 86 7.12 -17.85 1.73
C THR A 86 6.88 -16.78 2.79
N ARG A 87 7.02 -17.14 4.08
CA ARG A 87 6.93 -16.19 5.20
C ARG A 87 8.01 -15.12 5.09
N ARG A 88 9.28 -15.50 4.85
CA ARG A 88 10.37 -14.52 4.68
C ARG A 88 10.10 -13.55 3.52
N GLN A 89 9.66 -14.08 2.37
CA GLN A 89 9.36 -13.26 1.19
C GLN A 89 8.19 -12.31 1.43
N MET A 90 7.11 -12.79 2.04
CA MET A 90 5.94 -11.98 2.37
C MET A 90 6.27 -10.89 3.40
N ALA A 91 7.05 -11.22 4.43
CA ALA A 91 7.49 -10.24 5.44
C ALA A 91 8.43 -9.19 4.85
N ALA A 92 9.39 -9.59 4.01
CA ALA A 92 10.27 -8.66 3.30
C ALA A 92 9.47 -7.71 2.38
N GLN A 93 8.45 -8.24 1.69
CA GLN A 93 7.58 -7.42 0.84
C GLN A 93 6.70 -6.47 1.66
N ALA A 94 6.13 -6.91 2.78
CA ALA A 94 5.36 -6.05 3.68
C ALA A 94 6.23 -4.91 4.24
N GLN A 95 7.47 -5.20 4.62
CA GLN A 95 8.43 -4.20 5.06
C GLN A 95 8.78 -3.20 3.95
N ALA A 96 9.01 -3.67 2.72
CA ALA A 96 9.27 -2.79 1.59
C ALA A 96 8.07 -1.87 1.28
N LEU A 97 6.83 -2.37 1.41
CA LEU A 97 5.62 -1.55 1.28
C LEU A 97 5.53 -0.48 2.37
N LEU A 98 5.90 -0.82 3.61
CA LEU A 98 5.96 0.13 4.72
C LEU A 98 7.00 1.23 4.46
N ASP A 99 8.19 0.88 3.99
CA ASP A 99 9.24 1.86 3.70
C ASP A 99 8.84 2.79 2.54
N GLN A 100 8.19 2.25 1.51
CA GLN A 100 7.59 3.06 0.43
C GLN A 100 6.53 4.03 0.97
N ALA A 101 5.58 3.54 1.79
CA ALA A 101 4.52 4.38 2.37
C ALA A 101 5.07 5.46 3.32
N ARG A 102 6.15 5.17 4.06
CA ARG A 102 6.87 6.17 4.88
C ARG A 102 7.58 7.22 4.03
N GLY A 103 8.07 6.83 2.85
CA GLY A 103 8.73 7.71 1.89
C GLY A 103 7.78 8.63 1.09
N PHE A 104 6.47 8.57 1.30
CA PHE A 104 5.51 9.40 0.61
C PHE A 104 5.68 10.89 0.92
N ALA A 105 6.27 11.60 -0.03
CA ALA A 105 6.27 13.06 -0.06
C ALA A 105 4.95 13.55 -0.66
N VAL A 106 3.97 13.86 0.20
CA VAL A 106 2.61 14.31 -0.16
C VAL A 106 2.63 15.39 -1.24
N GLU A 107 3.50 16.40 -1.10
CA GLU A 107 3.61 17.50 -2.07
C GLU A 107 4.03 17.00 -3.45
N ARG A 108 4.99 16.07 -3.53
CA ARG A 108 5.42 15.49 -4.81
C ARG A 108 4.34 14.64 -5.46
N MET A 109 3.57 13.90 -4.65
CA MET A 109 2.44 13.11 -5.15
C MET A 109 1.35 14.01 -5.72
N LEU A 110 1.04 15.10 -5.01
CA LEU A 110 0.07 16.09 -5.46
C LEU A 110 0.56 16.81 -6.73
N ASP A 111 1.83 17.19 -6.80
CA ASP A 111 2.41 17.83 -7.99
C ASP A 111 2.35 16.89 -9.21
N ALA A 112 2.69 15.61 -9.04
CA ALA A 112 2.59 14.60 -10.10
C ALA A 112 1.13 14.39 -10.55
N PHE A 113 0.19 14.34 -9.60
CA PHE A 113 -1.23 14.24 -9.89
C PHE A 113 -1.75 15.45 -10.67
N MET A 114 -1.42 16.67 -10.21
CA MET A 114 -1.79 17.91 -10.87
C MET A 114 -1.20 17.97 -12.30
N ALA A 115 0.06 17.56 -12.48
CA ALA A 115 0.68 17.49 -13.79
C ALA A 115 -0.01 16.47 -14.72
N LYS A 116 -0.44 15.32 -14.21
CA LYS A 116 -1.16 14.29 -14.99
C LYS A 116 -2.56 14.75 -15.40
N MET A 117 -3.30 15.37 -14.48
CA MET A 117 -4.71 15.75 -14.69
C MET A 117 -4.89 17.04 -15.50
N PHE A 118 -3.92 17.95 -15.48
CA PHE A 118 -4.04 19.29 -16.06
C PHE A 118 -3.02 19.60 -17.16
N ARG A 119 -2.29 18.61 -17.68
CA ARG A 119 -1.37 18.78 -18.84
C ARG A 119 -2.07 18.99 -20.18
N SER A 120 -3.40 18.90 -20.23
CA SER A 120 -4.21 19.22 -21.40
C SER A 120 -5.02 20.49 -21.13
N SER A 121 -4.40 21.66 -21.26
CA SER A 121 -5.06 22.97 -21.33
C SER A 121 -4.18 23.92 -22.12
#